data_AF-A0A7W1DSP0-F1
#
_entry.id   AF-A0A7W1DSP0-F1
#
_cell.length_a   1.000
_cell.length_b   1.000
_cell.length_c   1.000
_cell.angle_alpha   90.00
_cell.angle_beta   90.00
_cell.angle_gamma   90.00
#
_symmetry.space_group_name_H-M   'P 1'
#
loop_
_entity.id
_entity.type
_entity.pdbx_description
1 polymer ?
#
loop_
_entity_poly.entity_id
_entity_poly.type
_entity_poly.pdbx_seq_one_letter_code
_entity_poly.pdbx_strand_id
1 'polypeptide(L)'
;PTPNERGEPIFDESFYVMFNAGADPLEFKLPEEKWGTRWTLILSTNEDSDHLAEEDGGEEFNAGEEIEVPPWTLILLKRTGWRAKPKE
;
A
#
# COMPACT_ATOMS: atom_id res chain seq x y z
N PRO A 1 -9.42 10.58 -13.29
CA PRO A 1 -8.32 11.56 -13.18
C PRO A 1 -8.85 12.98 -13.37
N THR A 2 -8.69 13.80 -12.35
CA THR A 2 -8.93 15.25 -12.46
C THR A 2 -7.73 15.86 -13.20
N PRO A 3 -7.92 16.65 -14.27
CA PRO A 3 -6.81 17.33 -14.93
C PRO A 3 -6.33 18.54 -14.14
N ASN A 4 -5.04 18.87 -14.23
CA ASN A 4 -4.48 20.12 -13.69
C ASN A 4 -4.84 21.33 -14.58
N GLU A 5 -4.37 22.53 -14.21
CA GLU A 5 -4.59 23.79 -14.96
C GLU A 5 -4.10 23.75 -16.43
N ARG A 6 -3.22 22.79 -16.77
CA ARG A 6 -2.67 22.58 -18.11
C ARG A 6 -3.34 21.41 -18.86
N GLY A 7 -4.35 20.77 -18.28
CA GLY A 7 -5.05 19.62 -18.88
C GLY A 7 -4.33 18.28 -18.70
N GLU A 8 -3.24 18.23 -17.93
CA GLU A 8 -2.49 17.00 -17.67
C GLU A 8 -3.21 16.18 -16.58
N PRO A 9 -3.26 14.85 -16.70
CA PRO A 9 -3.90 14.01 -15.69
C PRO A 9 -3.15 14.13 -14.35
N ILE A 10 -3.87 14.51 -13.29
CA ILE A 10 -3.36 14.36 -11.93
C ILE A 10 -3.57 12.89 -11.54
N PHE A 11 -2.47 12.22 -11.23
CA PHE A 11 -2.48 10.90 -10.64
C PHE A 11 -2.37 11.08 -9.13
N ASP A 12 -3.44 10.75 -8.40
CA ASP A 12 -3.38 10.71 -6.96
C ASP A 12 -2.58 9.50 -6.49
N GLU A 13 -1.75 9.73 -5.48
CA GLU A 13 -1.18 8.67 -4.68
C GLU A 13 -2.26 8.10 -3.77
N SER A 14 -2.24 6.78 -3.60
CA SER A 14 -3.20 6.08 -2.73
C SER A 14 -2.45 5.22 -1.76
N PHE A 15 -2.85 5.28 -0.50
CA PHE A 15 -2.19 4.61 0.60
C PHE A 15 -3.16 3.67 1.31
N TYR A 16 -2.62 2.59 1.85
CA TYR A 16 -3.34 1.65 2.71
C TYR A 16 -2.67 1.61 4.08
N VAL A 17 -3.44 1.90 5.12
CA VAL A 17 -2.97 1.96 6.52
C VAL A 17 -3.55 0.78 7.28
N MET A 18 -2.67 0.00 7.91
CA MET A 18 -3.05 -1.06 8.84
C MET A 18 -2.55 -0.66 10.23
N PHE A 19 -3.43 -0.78 11.23
CA PHE A 19 -3.12 -0.42 12.61
C PHE A 19 -3.56 -1.56 13.53
N ASN A 20 -2.60 -2.34 14.01
CA ASN A 20 -2.85 -3.34 15.04
C ASN A 20 -2.64 -2.70 16.42
N ALA A 21 -3.74 -2.34 17.09
CA ALA A 21 -3.71 -1.83 18.47
C ALA A 21 -3.81 -2.94 19.54
N GLY A 22 -3.85 -4.20 19.12
CA GLY A 22 -3.96 -5.37 19.98
C GLY A 22 -2.61 -5.89 20.48
N ALA A 23 -2.69 -6.83 21.41
CA ALA A 23 -1.52 -7.53 21.97
C ALA A 23 -1.15 -8.81 21.21
N ASP A 24 -1.99 -9.23 20.25
CA ASP A 24 -1.79 -10.43 19.44
C ASP A 24 -1.57 -10.05 17.95
N PRO A 25 -0.82 -10.85 17.18
CA PRO A 25 -0.70 -10.68 15.73
C PRO A 25 -2.07 -10.79 15.04
N LEU A 26 -2.26 -10.02 13.97
CA LEU A 26 -3.50 -10.03 13.19
C LEU A 26 -3.21 -10.16 11.69
N GLU A 27 -3.95 -11.03 11.01
CA GLU A 27 -3.91 -11.12 9.56
C GLU A 27 -4.82 -10.07 8.92
N PHE A 28 -4.24 -9.24 8.06
CA PHE A 28 -4.95 -8.26 7.25
C PHE A 28 -4.95 -8.68 5.79
N LYS A 29 -6.13 -8.70 5.18
CA LYS A 29 -6.26 -8.90 3.74
C LYS A 29 -6.15 -7.59 2.99
N LEU A 30 -5.26 -7.54 2.00
CA LEU A 30 -5.09 -6.37 1.15
C LEU A 30 -6.29 -6.16 0.22
N PRO A 31 -6.54 -4.91 -0.22
CA PRO A 31 -7.62 -4.62 -1.14
C PRO A 31 -7.50 -5.38 -2.46
N GLU A 32 -8.66 -5.72 -3.03
CA GLU A 32 -8.76 -6.33 -4.36
C GLU A 32 -8.24 -5.38 -5.46
N GLU A 33 -7.93 -5.95 -6.64
CA GLU A 33 -7.31 -5.25 -7.79
C GLU A 33 -8.03 -3.97 -8.26
N LYS A 34 -9.32 -3.78 -7.91
CA LYS A 34 -10.06 -2.56 -8.22
C LYS A 34 -9.48 -1.31 -7.54
N TRP A 35 -8.69 -1.50 -6.48
CA TRP A 35 -8.06 -0.43 -5.71
C TRP A 35 -6.59 -0.21 -6.08
N GLY A 36 -5.94 -1.22 -6.64
CA GLY A 36 -4.54 -1.24 -7.05
C GLY A 36 -4.09 -2.69 -7.27
N THR A 37 -3.15 -2.93 -8.18
CA THR A 37 -2.64 -4.29 -8.44
C THR A 37 -1.43 -4.64 -7.58
N ARG A 38 -0.71 -3.63 -7.09
CA ARG A 38 0.49 -3.76 -6.28
C ARG A 38 0.56 -2.69 -5.20
N TRP A 39 1.12 -3.08 -4.06
CA TRP A 39 1.29 -2.26 -2.87
C TRP A 39 2.73 -2.38 -2.40
N THR A 40 3.41 -1.25 -2.18
CA THR A 40 4.79 -1.23 -1.70
C THR A 40 4.80 -0.75 -0.25
N LEU A 41 5.52 -1.44 0.62
CA LEU A 41 5.78 -1.00 1.98
C LEU A 41 6.52 0.33 1.96
N ILE A 42 6.03 1.30 2.72
CA ILE A 42 6.67 2.62 2.89
C ILE A 42 7.17 2.80 4.32
N LEU A 43 6.36 2.40 5.29
CA LEU A 43 6.65 2.57 6.71
C LEU A 43 6.13 1.37 7.49
N SER A 44 6.94 0.88 8.42
CA SER A 44 6.53 -0.06 9.46
C SER A 44 7.08 0.41 10.81
N THR A 45 6.23 0.48 11.83
CA THR A 45 6.68 0.80 13.19
C THR A 45 7.15 -0.42 13.97
N ASN A 46 7.19 -1.60 13.36
CA ASN A 46 7.73 -2.79 14.00
C ASN A 46 9.24 -2.64 14.20
N GLU A 47 9.75 -3.05 15.37
CA GLU A 47 11.17 -2.92 15.75
C GLU A 47 12.11 -3.82 14.93
N ASP A 48 11.58 -4.90 14.34
CA ASP A 48 12.36 -5.87 13.55
C ASP A 48 12.52 -5.52 12.06
N SER A 49 11.99 -4.37 11.61
CA SER A 49 12.07 -3.94 10.21
C SER A 49 12.82 -2.61 10.10
N ASP A 50 13.56 -2.40 9.01
CA ASP A 50 14.00 -1.05 8.64
C ASP A 50 12.73 -0.20 8.49
N HIS A 51 12.53 0.74 9.43
CA HIS A 51 11.24 1.41 9.62
C HIS A 51 10.74 2.15 8.38
N LEU A 52 11.65 2.48 7.46
CA LEU A 52 11.39 3.22 6.24
C LEU A 52 11.91 2.42 5.05
N ALA A 53 11.03 2.16 4.10
CA ALA A 53 11.45 1.70 2.79
C ALA A 53 11.73 2.90 1.89
N GLU A 54 12.84 2.84 1.14
CA GLU A 54 13.12 3.78 0.05
C GLU A 54 11.95 3.75 -0.96
N GLU A 55 11.60 4.90 -1.55
CA GLU A 55 10.37 5.09 -2.34
C GLU A 55 10.20 4.12 -3.54
N ASP A 56 11.26 3.42 -3.95
CA ASP A 56 11.30 2.49 -5.09
C ASP A 56 11.86 1.09 -4.72
N GLY A 57 12.09 0.79 -3.44
CA GLY A 57 12.82 -0.42 -3.01
C GLY A 57 12.20 -1.22 -1.86
N GLY A 58 11.04 -0.80 -1.35
CA GLY A 58 10.32 -1.53 -0.30
C GLY A 58 9.77 -2.89 -0.75
N GLU A 59 9.44 -3.73 0.22
CA GLU A 59 8.73 -4.98 -0.01
C GLU A 59 7.42 -4.73 -0.79
N GLU A 60 7.16 -5.55 -1.81
CA GLU A 60 5.96 -5.45 -2.65
C GLU A 60 4.97 -6.58 -2.35
N PHE A 61 3.70 -6.24 -2.30
CA PHE A 61 2.58 -7.16 -2.08
C PHE A 61 1.56 -7.07 -3.22
N ASN A 62 0.91 -8.20 -3.51
CA ASN A 62 -0.14 -8.27 -4.51
C ASN A 62 -1.50 -7.84 -3.94
N ALA A 63 -2.41 -7.42 -4.83
CA ALA A 63 -3.79 -7.21 -4.46
C ALA A 63 -4.42 -8.49 -3.88
N GLY A 64 -5.17 -8.36 -2.78
CA GLY A 64 -5.82 -9.49 -2.12
C GLY A 64 -4.89 -10.41 -1.31
N GLU A 65 -3.59 -10.13 -1.26
CA GLU A 65 -2.62 -10.84 -0.42
C GLU A 65 -2.92 -10.65 1.08
N GLU A 66 -2.56 -11.62 1.91
CA GLU A 66 -2.73 -11.57 3.36
C GLU A 66 -1.39 -11.26 4.02
N ILE A 67 -1.39 -10.28 4.92
CA ILE A 67 -0.20 -9.82 5.64
C ILE A 67 -0.47 -9.96 7.13
N GLU A 68 0.44 -10.63 7.84
CA GLU A 68 0.44 -10.64 9.30
C GLU A 68 1.02 -9.33 9.84
N VAL A 69 0.24 -8.64 10.67
CA VAL A 69 0.65 -7.39 11.32
C VAL A 69 0.89 -7.67 12.80
N PRO A 70 2.13 -7.50 13.30
CA PRO A 70 2.46 -7.74 14.71
C PRO A 70 1.66 -6.84 15.67
N PRO A 71 1.64 -7.17 16.97
CA PRO A 71 1.07 -6.31 18.01
C PRO A 71 1.60 -4.88 17.95
N TRP A 72 0.75 -3.91 18.32
CA TRP A 72 1.10 -2.48 18.45
C TRP A 72 1.83 -1.87 17.25
N THR A 73 1.58 -2.38 16.05
CA THR A 73 2.28 -1.99 14.83
C THR A 73 1.37 -1.21 13.89
N LEU A 74 1.93 -0.17 13.27
CA LEU A 74 1.36 0.54 12.13
C LEU A 74 2.17 0.23 10.87
N ILE A 75 1.47 -0.18 9.81
CA ILE A 75 2.03 -0.37 8.47
C ILE A 75 1.35 0.58 7.49
N LEU A 76 2.17 1.23 6.65
CA LEU A 76 1.73 2.07 5.54
C LEU A 76 2.21 1.47 4.23
N LEU A 77 1.28 1.18 3.34
CA LEU A 77 1.58 0.78 1.96
C LEU A 77 1.17 1.88 0.98
N LYS A 78 1.95 2.07 -0.09
CA LYS A 78 1.62 2.93 -1.23
C LYS A 78 1.25 2.08 -2.43
N ARG A 79 0.21 2.49 -3.16
CA ARG A 79 -0.14 1.86 -4.44
C ARG A 79 0.89 2.24 -5.50
N THR A 80 1.51 1.22 -6.11
CA THR A 80 2.47 1.37 -7.22
C THR A 80 1.95 0.77 -8.53
N GLY A 81 0.97 -0.13 -8.47
CA GLY A 81 0.35 -0.75 -9.65
C GLY A 81 -1.06 -0.21 -9.97
N TRP A 82 -1.30 0.18 -11.22
CA TRP A 82 -2.63 0.56 -11.74
C TRP A 82 -3.15 -0.46 -12.77
N ARG A 83 -4.47 -0.70 -12.78
CA ARG A 83 -5.13 -1.44 -13.86
C ARG A 83 -5.01 -0.67 -15.17
N ALA A 84 -4.19 -1.14 -16.12
CA ALA A 84 -4.17 -0.57 -17.47
C ALA A 84 -5.61 -0.52 -18.01
N LYS A 85 -6.03 0.63 -18.58
CA LYS A 85 -7.35 0.69 -19.24
C LYS A 85 -7.38 -0.40 -20.32
N PRO A 86 -8.47 -1.18 -20.44
CA PRO A 86 -8.62 -2.05 -21.59
C PRO A 86 -8.50 -1.19 -22.85
N LYS A 87 -7.66 -1.63 -23.80
CA LYS A 87 -7.63 -1.04 -25.14
C LYS A 87 -9.00 -1.31 -25.77
N GLU A 88 -9.74 -0.25 -26.05
CA GLU A 88 -10.88 -0.28 -26.97
C GLU A 88 -10.41 -0.63 -28.39
#